data_AF-A0A944TD91-F1
#
_entry.id   AF-A0A944TD91-F1
#
_cell.length_a   1.000
_cell.length_b   1.000
_cell.length_c   1.000
_cell.angle_alpha   90.00
_cell.angle_beta   90.00
_cell.angle_gamma   90.00
#
_symmetry.space_group_name_H-M   'P 1'
#
loop_
_entity.id
_entity.type
_entity.pdbx_description
1 polymer ?
#
loop_
_entity_poly.entity_id
_entity_poly.type
_entity_poly.pdbx_seq_one_letter_code
_entity_poly.pdbx_strand_id
1 'polypeptide(L)'
;MADTVTRALQVLNEALALDAEAITRLVNLRVECNPGLAAHQTIQVGAYDGIAKIGVLGLINGVVGDSPTGVIGAKGRIDNNTGAFTEVRAFVDLRIEKVDVIA
;
A
#
# COMPACT_ATOMS: atom_id res chain seq x y z
N MET A 1 22.27 1.33 -9.13
CA MET A 1 20.94 0.99 -9.68
C MET A 1 19.98 1.09 -8.52
N ALA A 2 18.91 1.90 -8.61
CA ALA A 2 17.95 2.01 -7.52
C ALA A 2 17.31 0.63 -7.25
N ASP A 3 17.11 0.25 -5.99
CA ASP A 3 16.42 -1.01 -5.67
C ASP A 3 14.96 -0.97 -6.14
N THR A 4 14.31 -2.14 -6.20
CA THR A 4 12.94 -2.29 -6.71
C THR A 4 11.94 -1.45 -5.92
N VAL A 5 12.14 -1.29 -4.60
CA VAL A 5 11.28 -0.49 -3.73
C VAL A 5 11.42 1.00 -4.04
N THR A 6 12.65 1.49 -4.17
CA THR A 6 12.98 2.88 -4.54
C THR A 6 12.39 3.23 -5.90
N ARG A 7 12.52 2.32 -6.87
CA ARG A 7 11.94 2.51 -8.20
C ARG A 7 10.41 2.55 -8.16
N ALA A 8 9.78 1.67 -7.38
CA ALA A 8 8.33 1.67 -7.22
C ALA A 8 7.83 2.95 -6.55
N LEU A 9 8.50 3.43 -5.49
CA LEU A 9 8.17 4.69 -4.83
C LEU A 9 8.29 5.90 -5.77
N GLN A 10 9.32 5.94 -6.61
CA GLN A 10 9.47 6.98 -7.61
C GLN A 10 8.25 7.02 -8.55
N VAL A 11 7.91 5.88 -9.16
CA VAL A 11 6.79 5.79 -10.11
C VAL A 11 5.45 6.12 -9.43
N LEU A 12 5.23 5.62 -8.21
CA LEU A 12 3.99 5.86 -7.47
C LEU A 12 3.82 7.34 -7.11
N ASN A 13 4.89 8.02 -6.67
CA ASN A 13 4.83 9.45 -6.35
C ASN A 13 4.77 10.33 -7.60
N GLU A 14 5.42 9.94 -8.71
CA GLU A 14 5.25 10.60 -10.01
C GLU A 14 3.80 10.49 -10.50
N ALA A 15 3.19 9.30 -10.41
CA ALA A 15 1.79 9.10 -10.76
C ALA A 15 0.84 9.91 -9.86
N LEU A 16 1.11 9.98 -8.56
CA LEU A 16 0.34 10.79 -7.62
C LEU A 16 0.42 12.29 -7.95
N ALA A 17 1.59 12.78 -8.33
CA ALA A 17 1.78 14.18 -8.72
C ALA A 17 1.05 14.52 -10.03
N LEU A 18 0.91 13.55 -10.93
CA LEU A 18 0.20 13.71 -12.20
C LEU A 18 -1.32 13.66 -12.02
N ASP A 19 -1.85 12.74 -11.19
CA ASP A 19 -3.30 12.60 -10.94
C ASP A 19 -3.58 12.08 -9.52
N ALA A 20 -3.67 13.01 -8.57
CA ALA A 20 -3.89 12.67 -7.17
C ALA A 20 -5.27 12.03 -6.91
N GLU A 21 -6.29 12.42 -7.67
CA GLU A 21 -7.66 11.92 -7.50
C GLU A 21 -7.74 10.45 -7.95
N ALA A 22 -7.26 10.14 -9.16
CA ALA A 22 -7.27 8.78 -9.68
C ALA A 22 -6.45 7.85 -8.80
N ILE A 23 -5.27 8.28 -8.35
CA ILE A 23 -4.41 7.46 -7.48
C ILE A 23 -5.04 7.26 -6.11
N THR A 24 -5.66 8.28 -5.52
CA THR A 24 -6.40 8.12 -4.25
C THR A 24 -7.54 7.11 -4.39
N ARG A 25 -8.33 7.20 -5.47
CA ARG A 25 -9.40 6.24 -5.77
C ARG A 25 -8.86 4.82 -5.97
N LEU A 26 -7.76 4.67 -6.69
CA LEU A 26 -7.14 3.36 -6.96
C LEU A 26 -6.59 2.71 -5.68
N VAL A 27 -5.97 3.48 -4.78
CA VAL A 27 -5.48 2.97 -3.49
C VAL A 27 -6.62 2.47 -2.59
N ASN A 28 -7.79 3.12 -2.67
CA ASN A 28 -8.99 2.70 -1.97
C ASN A 28 -9.73 1.53 -2.62
N LEU A 29 -9.43 1.19 -3.88
CA LEU A 29 -10.08 0.06 -4.55
C LEU A 29 -9.62 -1.25 -3.90
N ARG A 30 -10.54 -1.87 -3.18
CA ARG A 30 -10.35 -3.16 -2.50
C ARG A 30 -11.43 -4.14 -2.94
N VAL A 31 -11.01 -5.35 -3.31
CA VAL A 31 -11.91 -6.42 -3.77
C VAL A 31 -11.73 -7.65 -2.91
N GLU A 32 -12.80 -8.41 -2.71
CA GLU A 32 -12.75 -9.67 -1.97
C GLU A 32 -11.80 -10.66 -2.65
N CYS A 33 -11.06 -11.42 -1.85
CA CYS A 33 -10.17 -12.46 -2.35
C CYS A 33 -10.39 -13.80 -1.66
N ASN A 34 -10.02 -14.87 -2.34
CA ASN A 34 -10.13 -16.22 -1.81
C ASN A 34 -9.09 -16.50 -0.71
N PRO A 35 -9.24 -17.60 0.05
CA PRO A 35 -8.31 -17.97 1.12
C PRO A 35 -6.87 -18.19 0.65
N GLY A 36 -6.66 -18.64 -0.60
CA GLY A 36 -5.33 -18.85 -1.15
C GLY A 36 -4.55 -17.54 -1.28
N LEU A 37 -5.21 -16.49 -1.76
CA LEU A 37 -4.59 -15.17 -1.86
C LEU A 37 -4.43 -14.52 -0.49
N ALA A 38 -5.39 -14.72 0.42
CA ALA A 38 -5.31 -14.25 1.80
C ALA A 38 -4.14 -14.88 2.58
N ALA A 39 -3.74 -16.10 2.24
CA ALA A 39 -2.63 -16.82 2.85
C ALA A 39 -1.28 -16.62 2.14
N HIS A 40 -1.21 -15.75 1.13
CA HIS A 40 0.02 -15.53 0.37
C HIS A 40 1.12 -14.90 1.24
N GLN A 41 2.35 -15.38 1.13
CA GLN A 41 3.44 -15.00 2.05
C GLN A 41 3.88 -13.52 1.93
N THR A 42 3.80 -12.95 0.73
CA THR A 42 4.28 -11.58 0.46
C THR A 42 3.19 -10.60 0.01
N ILE A 43 2.05 -11.11 -0.47
CA ILE A 43 0.96 -10.25 -0.95
C ILE A 43 0.16 -9.84 0.27
N GLN A 44 -0.04 -8.54 0.43
CA GLN A 44 -0.77 -8.06 1.60
C GLN A 44 -2.26 -8.01 1.33
N VAL A 45 -3.00 -8.65 2.21
CA VAL A 45 -4.45 -8.67 2.23
C VAL A 45 -4.91 -8.05 3.55
N GLY A 46 -5.92 -7.19 3.49
CA GLY A 46 -6.53 -6.60 4.68
C GLY A 46 -7.83 -7.34 5.01
N ALA A 47 -8.14 -7.47 6.31
CA ALA A 47 -9.44 -7.95 6.76
C ALA A 47 -10.34 -6.74 7.07
N TYR A 48 -11.48 -6.65 6.39
CA TYR A 48 -12.49 -5.60 6.58
C TYR A 48 -13.82 -6.29 6.86
N ASP A 49 -14.38 -6.06 8.05
CA ASP A 49 -15.61 -6.72 8.51
C ASP A 49 -15.56 -8.26 8.39
N GLY A 50 -14.38 -8.84 8.66
CA GLY A 50 -14.13 -10.28 8.54
C GLY A 50 -13.93 -10.79 7.10
N ILE A 51 -14.04 -9.91 6.09
CA ILE A 51 -13.85 -10.25 4.69
C ILE A 51 -12.42 -9.89 4.26
N ALA A 52 -11.70 -10.88 3.72
CA ALA A 52 -10.37 -10.70 3.16
C ALA A 52 -10.45 -9.92 1.84
N LYS A 53 -9.79 -8.76 1.79
CA LYS A 53 -9.76 -7.90 0.61
C LYS A 53 -8.34 -7.55 0.20
N ILE A 54 -8.11 -7.58 -1.11
CA ILE A 54 -6.85 -7.17 -1.74
C ILE A 54 -7.02 -5.82 -2.44
N GLY A 55 -5.94 -5.03 -2.48
CA GLY A 55 -5.85 -3.84 -3.31
C GLY A 55 -4.48 -3.69 -3.96
N VAL A 56 -4.33 -2.65 -4.77
CA VAL A 56 -3.13 -2.44 -5.61
C VAL A 56 -1.83 -2.42 -4.79
N LEU A 57 -1.83 -1.77 -3.62
CA LEU A 57 -0.64 -1.71 -2.77
C LEU A 57 -0.24 -3.08 -2.21
N GLY A 58 -1.21 -3.94 -1.94
CA GLY A 58 -0.93 -5.29 -1.46
C GLY A 58 -0.24 -6.16 -2.50
N LEU A 59 -0.65 -6.03 -3.77
CA LEU A 59 0.02 -6.67 -4.89
C LEU A 59 1.43 -6.10 -5.10
N ILE A 60 1.57 -4.76 -5.11
CA ILE A 60 2.87 -4.12 -5.28
C ILE A 60 3.84 -4.56 -4.18
N ASN A 61 3.42 -4.55 -2.92
CA ASN A 61 4.26 -5.03 -1.81
C ASN A 61 4.66 -6.50 -1.98
N GLY A 62 3.81 -7.35 -2.56
CA GLY A 62 4.16 -8.74 -2.88
C GLY A 62 5.16 -8.90 -4.02
N VAL A 63 5.25 -7.91 -4.92
CA VAL A 63 6.21 -7.88 -6.04
C VAL A 63 7.56 -7.32 -5.61
N VAL A 64 7.58 -6.24 -4.83
CA VAL A 64 8.81 -5.52 -4.51
C VAL A 64 9.40 -5.84 -3.14
N GLY A 65 8.57 -6.34 -2.23
CA GLY A 65 8.95 -6.61 -0.85
C GLY A 65 9.23 -8.08 -0.59
N ASP A 66 10.04 -8.31 0.42
CA ASP A 66 10.36 -9.61 1.02
C ASP A 66 9.75 -9.76 2.43
N SER A 67 8.93 -8.79 2.84
CA SER A 67 8.35 -8.72 4.19
C SER A 67 6.84 -9.00 4.17
N PRO A 68 6.32 -9.83 5.10
CA PRO A 68 4.88 -10.02 5.26
C PRO A 68 4.16 -8.73 5.69
N THR A 69 4.89 -7.79 6.28
CA THR A 69 4.37 -6.49 6.71
C THR A 69 4.50 -5.39 5.64
N GLY A 70 5.05 -5.71 4.48
CA GLY A 70 5.20 -4.77 3.36
C GLY A 70 6.26 -3.71 3.61
N VAL A 71 6.68 -3.08 2.52
CA VAL A 71 7.79 -2.11 2.49
C VAL A 71 7.38 -0.75 1.93
N ILE A 72 6.23 -0.67 1.25
CA ILE A 72 5.63 0.57 0.75
C ILE A 72 4.33 0.86 1.50
N GLY A 73 4.20 2.07 2.00
CA GLY A 73 2.98 2.62 2.60
C GLY A 73 2.47 3.85 1.87
N ALA A 74 1.31 4.35 2.29
CA ALA A 74 0.73 5.62 1.81
C ALA A 74 0.41 6.52 3.01
N LYS A 75 0.74 7.80 2.90
CA LYS A 75 0.38 8.87 3.83
C LYS A 75 -0.67 9.76 3.20
N GLY A 76 -1.62 10.23 4.00
CA GLY A 76 -2.74 10.98 3.48
C GLY A 76 -3.76 11.33 4.54
N ARG A 77 -4.82 12.02 4.14
CA ARG A 77 -6.01 12.22 4.96
C ARG A 77 -6.90 10.99 4.83
N ILE A 78 -7.46 10.54 5.94
CA ILE A 78 -8.41 9.43 5.99
C ILE A 78 -9.77 9.91 6.50
N ASP A 79 -10.84 9.30 6.02
CA ASP A 79 -12.15 9.37 6.65
C ASP A 79 -12.15 8.40 7.84
N ASN A 80 -12.29 8.94 9.05
CA ASN A 80 -12.23 8.16 10.29
C ASN A 80 -13.39 7.18 10.44
N ASN A 81 -14.50 7.35 9.70
CA ASN A 81 -15.64 6.44 9.77
C ASN A 81 -15.44 5.21 8.89
N THR A 82 -14.73 5.36 7.76
CA THR A 82 -14.60 4.32 6.74
C THR A 82 -13.19 3.76 6.62
N GLY A 83 -12.19 4.46 7.15
CA GLY A 83 -10.77 4.15 6.98
C GLY A 83 -10.24 4.40 5.56
N ALA A 84 -11.07 4.95 4.65
CA ALA A 84 -10.66 5.24 3.29
C ALA A 84 -9.82 6.52 3.23
N PHE A 85 -8.86 6.58 2.32
CA PHE A 85 -8.15 7.82 2.02
C PHE A 85 -9.12 8.81 1.36
N THR A 86 -9.26 10.00 1.94
CA THR A 86 -9.88 11.15 1.27
C THR A 86 -8.87 11.86 0.37
N GLU A 87 -7.58 11.72 0.67
CA GLU A 87 -6.46 12.29 -0.10
C GLU A 87 -5.19 11.50 0.21
N VAL A 88 -4.54 10.93 -0.80
CA VAL A 88 -3.16 10.43 -0.68
C VAL A 88 -2.19 11.59 -0.97
N ARG A 89 -1.18 11.76 -0.11
CA ARG A 89 -0.18 12.84 -0.19
C ARG A 89 1.22 12.36 -0.54
N ALA A 90 1.55 11.13 -0.17
CA ALA A 90 2.84 10.52 -0.50
C ALA A 90 2.77 9.00 -0.35
N PHE A 91 3.54 8.29 -1.17
CA PHE A 91 3.95 6.92 -0.89
C PHE A 91 5.32 6.94 -0.21
N VAL A 92 5.49 6.11 0.82
CA VAL A 92 6.66 6.13 1.70
C VAL A 92 7.32 4.77 1.82
N ASP A 93 8.63 4.79 2.04
CA ASP A 93 9.42 3.60 2.36
C ASP A 93 9.27 3.26 3.85
N LEU A 94 8.53 2.20 4.14
CA LEU A 94 8.32 1.73 5.52
C LEU A 94 9.57 1.06 6.10
N ARG A 95 10.57 0.71 5.28
CA ARG A 95 11.84 0.17 5.79
C ARG A 95 12.61 1.23 6.57
N ILE A 96 12.48 2.49 6.18
CA ILE A 96 13.14 3.63 6.83
C ILE A 96 12.33 4.05 8.07
N GLU A 97 11.02 4.22 7.92
CA GLU A 97 10.16 4.65 9.03
C GLU A 97 10.08 3.62 10.16
N LYS A 98 10.19 2.31 9.88
CA LYS A 98 10.27 1.28 10.92
C LYS A 98 11.55 1.37 11.76
N VAL A 99 12.64 1.92 11.22
CA VAL A 99 13.89 2.12 11.97
C VAL A 99 13.73 3.28 12.95
N ASP A 100 12.99 4.33 12.56
CA ASP A 100 12.74 5.51 13.42
C ASP A 100 11.82 5.20 14.62
N VAL A 101 11.03 4.13 14.59
CA VAL A 101 10.12 3.73 15.69
C VAL A 101 10.85 2.89 16.77
N ILE A 102 12.05 2.40 16.49
CA ILE A 102 12.82 1.52 17.39
C ILE A 102 13.94 2.30 18.14
N ALA A 103 14.13 3.60 17.86
CA ALA A 103 15.13 4.46 18.48
C ALA A 103 14.58 5.30 19.66
#